data_AF-A0A6H2NKY6-F1
#
_entry.id   AF-A0A6H2NKY6-F1
#
_cell.length_a   1.000
_cell.length_b   1.000
_cell.length_c   1.000
_cell.angle_alpha   90.00
_cell.angle_beta   90.00
_cell.angle_gamma   90.00
#
_symmetry.space_group_name_H-M   'P 1'
#
loop_
_entity.id
_entity.type
_entity.pdbx_description
1 polymer ?
#
loop_
_entity_poly.entity_id
_entity_poly.type
_entity_poly.pdbx_seq_one_letter_code
_entity_poly.pdbx_strand_id
1 'polypeptide(L)'
;MRQQNFRAIVRLEHYLEHVAATQGTVAVAEGEALRARLTYYQIARAIGITYKECVRLFKQLQSGVNYQRGGKITVTDWQRLGEMKE
;
A
#
# COMPACT_ATOMS: atom_id res chain seq x y z
N MET A 1 4.69 -13.96 -18.11
CA MET A 1 3.82 -13.65 -16.97
C MET A 1 3.87 -12.14 -16.70
N ARG A 2 2.89 -11.36 -17.21
CA ARG A 2 2.87 -9.88 -17.01
C ARG A 2 1.52 -9.34 -16.48
N GLN A 3 0.53 -10.21 -16.24
CA GLN A 3 -0.85 -9.80 -15.90
C GLN A 3 -1.25 -9.97 -14.42
N GLN A 4 -0.42 -10.61 -13.58
CA GLN A 4 -0.77 -10.88 -12.17
C GLN A 4 -0.64 -9.64 -11.25
N ASN A 5 0.16 -8.63 -11.61
CA ASN A 5 0.44 -7.48 -10.74
C ASN A 5 -0.72 -6.47 -10.63
N PHE A 6 -1.47 -6.22 -11.71
CA PHE A 6 -2.51 -5.18 -11.73
C PHE A 6 -3.59 -5.44 -10.66
N ARG A 7 -4.05 -6.69 -10.56
CA ARG A 7 -5.05 -7.09 -9.55
C ARG A 7 -4.52 -6.94 -8.13
N ALA A 8 -3.21 -7.06 -7.91
CA ALA A 8 -2.60 -6.88 -6.59
C ALA A 8 -2.51 -5.40 -6.19
N ILE A 9 -2.24 -4.50 -7.15
CA ILE A 9 -2.23 -3.03 -6.92
C ILE A 9 -3.62 -2.55 -6.51
N VAL A 10 -4.65 -2.92 -7.29
CA VAL A 10 -6.05 -2.57 -7.00
C VAL A 10 -6.47 -3.06 -5.61
N ARG A 11 -6.12 -4.31 -5.26
CA ARG A 11 -6.42 -4.85 -3.92
C ARG A 11 -5.63 -4.14 -2.82
N LEU A 12 -4.39 -3.73 -3.08
CA LEU A 12 -3.59 -2.96 -2.12
C LEU A 12 -4.20 -1.60 -1.87
N GLU A 13 -4.54 -0.85 -2.91
CA GLU A 13 -5.19 0.45 -2.82
C GLU A 13 -6.47 0.37 -1.98
N HIS A 14 -7.42 -0.50 -2.35
CA HIS A 14 -8.65 -0.68 -1.58
C HIS A 14 -8.41 -1.10 -0.14
N TYR A 15 -7.38 -1.92 0.11
CA TYR A 15 -7.03 -2.31 1.47
C TYR A 15 -6.50 -1.12 2.27
N LEU A 16 -5.65 -0.26 1.69
CA LEU A 16 -5.13 0.94 2.36
C LEU A 16 -6.23 2.00 2.55
N GLU A 17 -7.12 2.21 1.58
CA GLU A 17 -8.30 3.07 1.69
C GLU A 17 -9.21 2.61 2.83
N HIS A 18 -9.49 1.30 2.88
CA HIS A 18 -10.30 0.71 3.95
C HIS A 18 -9.66 0.92 5.33
N VAL A 19 -8.34 0.72 5.45
CA VAL A 19 -7.62 0.97 6.71
C VAL A 19 -7.64 2.46 7.08
N ALA A 20 -7.47 3.35 6.10
CA ALA A 20 -7.56 4.79 6.32
C ALA A 20 -8.95 5.21 6.80
N ALA A 21 -10.02 4.69 6.19
CA ALA A 21 -11.40 4.98 6.58
C ALA A 21 -11.76 4.43 7.96
N THR A 22 -11.23 3.26 8.34
CA THR A 22 -11.59 2.58 9.59
C THR A 22 -10.73 2.99 10.78
N GLN A 23 -9.44 3.25 10.57
CA GLN A 23 -8.48 3.54 11.64
C GLN A 23 -7.97 4.98 11.60
N GLY A 24 -8.26 5.72 10.54
CA GLY A 24 -7.85 7.10 10.34
C GLY A 24 -6.42 7.25 9.84
N THR A 25 -6.13 8.48 9.40
CA THR A 25 -4.79 8.94 8.99
C THR A 25 -4.29 10.04 9.92
N VAL A 26 -3.02 10.40 9.74
CA VAL A 26 -2.39 11.61 10.27
C VAL A 26 -1.67 12.29 9.11
N ALA A 27 -1.96 13.57 8.89
CA ALA A 27 -1.23 14.37 7.91
C ALA A 27 0.24 14.52 8.34
N VAL A 28 1.15 14.26 7.42
CA VAL A 28 2.60 14.42 7.57
C VAL A 28 3.15 15.18 6.36
N ALA A 29 4.40 15.65 6.44
CA ALA A 29 5.00 16.46 5.38
C ALA A 29 5.00 15.73 4.01
N GLU A 30 5.10 14.40 4.03
CA GLU A 30 5.17 13.58 2.82
C GLU A 30 3.79 13.10 2.31
N GLY A 31 2.69 13.38 3.02
CA GLY A 31 1.34 12.92 2.65
C GLY A 31 0.51 12.47 3.86
N GLU A 32 -0.19 11.35 3.74
CA GLU A 32 -1.03 10.81 4.80
C GLU A 32 -0.46 9.52 5.38
N ALA A 33 -0.09 9.56 6.65
CA ALA A 33 0.36 8.37 7.38
C ALA A 33 -0.85 7.61 7.93
N LEU A 34 -0.91 6.31 7.68
CA LEU A 34 -1.91 5.45 8.32
C LEU A 34 -1.62 5.39 9.83
N ARG A 35 -2.67 5.49 10.65
CA ARG A 35 -2.55 5.26 12.11
C ARG A 35 -2.22 3.80 12.41
N ALA A 36 -2.69 2.90 11.57
CA ALA A 36 -2.38 1.48 11.64
C ALA A 36 -0.91 1.19 11.31
N ARG A 37 -0.31 0.24 12.03
CA ARG A 37 0.96 -0.37 11.64
C ARG A 37 0.67 -1.69 10.94
N LEU A 38 1.05 -1.78 9.68
CA LEU A 38 0.79 -2.93 8.82
C LEU A 38 2.11 -3.56 8.39
N THR A 39 2.36 -4.78 8.84
CA THR A 39 3.51 -5.55 8.35
C THR A 39 3.27 -6.03 6.92
N TYR A 40 4.33 -6.22 6.13
CA TYR A 40 4.23 -6.87 4.82
C TYR A 40 3.48 -8.21 4.87
N TYR A 41 3.62 -8.98 5.96
CA TYR A 41 2.90 -10.24 6.12
C TYR A 41 1.38 -10.04 6.22
N GLN A 42 0.93 -9.07 7.04
CA GLN A 42 -0.50 -8.74 7.17
C GLN A 42 -1.07 -8.26 5.83
N ILE A 43 -0.35 -7.37 5.13
CA ILE A 43 -0.78 -6.84 3.83
C ILE A 43 -0.85 -7.97 2.80
N ALA A 44 0.21 -8.78 2.67
CA ALA A 44 0.27 -9.89 1.73
C ALA A 44 -0.90 -10.87 1.92
N ARG A 45 -1.20 -11.20 3.19
CA ARG A 45 -2.35 -12.06 3.56
C ARG A 45 -3.68 -11.41 3.17
N ALA A 46 -3.85 -10.13 3.44
CA ALA A 46 -5.09 -9.39 3.16
C ALA A 46 -5.37 -9.29 1.65
N ILE A 47 -4.33 -9.07 0.84
CA ILE A 47 -4.47 -8.87 -0.62
C ILE A 47 -4.18 -10.14 -1.44
N GLY A 48 -3.99 -11.28 -0.78
CA GLY A 48 -3.86 -12.60 -1.42
C GLY A 48 -2.63 -12.75 -2.31
N ILE A 49 -1.46 -12.26 -1.86
CA ILE A 49 -0.16 -12.46 -2.54
C ILE A 49 0.88 -13.00 -1.57
N THR A 50 2.03 -13.46 -2.07
CA THR A 50 3.12 -13.86 -1.19
C THR A 50 3.82 -12.65 -0.56
N TYR A 51 4.50 -12.87 0.57
CA TYR A 51 5.34 -11.85 1.20
C TYR A 51 6.36 -11.25 0.21
N LYS A 52 7.02 -12.10 -0.59
CA LYS A 52 8.03 -11.68 -1.57
C LYS A 52 7.43 -10.79 -2.66
N GLU A 53 6.22 -11.11 -3.11
CA GLU A 53 5.49 -10.27 -4.06
C GLU A 53 5.09 -8.94 -3.43
N CYS A 54 4.62 -8.95 -2.17
CA CYS A 54 4.30 -7.72 -1.46
C CYS A 54 5.51 -6.78 -1.33
N VAL A 55 6.68 -7.30 -0.94
CA VAL A 55 7.92 -6.51 -0.90
C VAL A 55 8.29 -5.96 -2.28
N ARG A 56 8.11 -6.76 -3.35
CA ARG A 56 8.38 -6.31 -4.72
C ARG A 56 7.37 -5.27 -5.20
N LEU A 57 6.12 -5.37 -4.77
CA LEU A 57 5.04 -4.45 -5.09
C LEU A 57 5.32 -3.07 -4.49
N PHE A 58 5.63 -3.00 -3.20
CA PHE A 58 5.98 -1.74 -2.53
C PHE A 58 7.24 -1.08 -3.11
N LYS A 59 8.20 -1.85 -3.64
CA LYS A 59 9.34 -1.30 -4.38
C LYS A 59 8.95 -0.64 -5.70
N GLN A 60 7.92 -1.13 -6.38
CA GLN A 60 7.42 -0.54 -7.62
C GLN A 60 6.55 0.70 -7.34
N LEU A 61 5.84 0.71 -6.22
CA LEU A 61 4.89 1.77 -5.85
C LEU A 61 5.50 2.93 -5.05
N GLN A 62 6.84 3.04 -4.98
CA GLN A 62 7.53 4.01 -4.13
C GLN A 62 7.17 5.49 -4.39
N SER A 63 6.60 5.81 -5.55
CA SER A 63 6.14 7.16 -5.89
C SER A 63 4.72 7.50 -5.39
N GLY A 64 3.92 6.49 -5.02
CA GLY A 64 2.56 6.66 -4.46
C GLY A 64 2.44 6.23 -2.99
N VAL A 65 3.33 5.36 -2.52
CA VAL A 65 3.32 4.88 -1.13
C VAL A 65 4.73 4.60 -0.62
N ASN A 66 5.00 5.06 0.61
CA ASN A 66 6.23 4.78 1.33
C ASN A 66 5.97 3.80 2.47
N TYR A 67 6.77 2.74 2.53
CA TYR A 67 6.77 1.77 3.62
C TYR A 67 8.06 1.88 4.43
N GLN A 68 7.92 2.08 5.74
CA GLN A 68 9.03 2.22 6.68
C GLN A 68 9.09 1.05 7.66
N ARG A 69 10.24 0.91 8.35
CA ARG A 69 10.41 -0.11 9.40
C ARG A 69 9.30 -0.01 10.45
N GLY A 70 8.89 -1.16 10.99
CA GLY A 70 7.79 -1.24 11.96
C GLY A 70 6.39 -1.20 11.33
N GLY A 71 6.26 -1.26 10.01
CA GLY A 71 4.97 -1.31 9.31
C GLY A 71 4.28 0.04 9.21
N LYS A 72 5.03 1.13 9.35
CA LYS A 72 4.50 2.48 9.11
C LYS A 72 4.36 2.69 7.60
N ILE A 73 3.16 3.11 7.19
CA ILE A 73 2.83 3.39 5.80
C ILE A 73 2.42 4.86 5.68
N THR A 74 3.03 5.56 4.73
CA THR A 74 2.61 6.89 4.31
C THR A 74 2.19 6.82 2.85
N VAL A 75 0.95 7.18 2.56
CA VAL A 75 0.48 7.35 1.18
C VAL A 75 0.82 8.78 0.77
N THR A 76 1.67 8.93 -0.23
CA THR A 76 2.13 10.23 -0.69
C THR A 76 1.12 10.89 -1.62
N ASP A 77 0.40 10.08 -2.39
CA ASP A 77 -0.65 10.52 -3.30
C ASP A 77 -1.59 9.34 -3.60
N TRP A 78 -2.84 9.43 -3.13
CA TRP A 78 -3.86 8.40 -3.34
C TRP A 78 -4.25 8.25 -4.80
N GLN A 79 -4.33 9.36 -5.54
CA GLN A 79 -4.68 9.33 -6.95
C GLN A 79 -3.58 8.64 -7.75
N ARG A 80 -2.32 8.97 -7.46
CA ARG A 80 -1.16 8.36 -8.11
C ARG A 80 -1.04 6.87 -7.84
N LEU A 81 -1.37 6.41 -6.62
CA LEU A 81 -1.45 4.98 -6.31
C LEU A 81 -2.48 4.26 -7.18
N GLY A 82 -3.61 4.93 -7.45
CA GLY A 82 -4.66 4.45 -8.35
C GLY A 82 -4.27 4.47 -9.84
N GLU A 83 -3.42 5.40 -10.26
CA GLU A 83 -2.96 5.52 -11.66
C GLU A 83 -1.85 4.51 -12.02
N MET A 84 -1.13 3.96 -11.04
CA MET A 84 -0.11 2.90 -11.24
C MET A 84 -0.69 1.55 -11.73
N LYS A 85 -1.99 1.53 -11.98
CA LYS A 85 -2.72 0.51 -12.69
C LYS A 85 -2.23 0.42 -14.15
N GLU A 86 -2.06 1.54 -14.86
CA GLU A 86 -1.88 1.56 -16.32
C GLU A 86 -0.51 1.12 -16.86
#